data_AF-A0A8U0PQV3-F1
#
_entry.id   AF-A0A8U0PQV3-F1
#
_cell.length_a   1.000
_cell.length_b   1.000
_cell.length_c   1.000
_cell.angle_alpha   90.00
_cell.angle_beta   90.00
_cell.angle_gamma   90.00
#
_symmetry.space_group_name_H-M   'P 1'
#
loop_
_entity.id
_entity.type
_entity.pdbx_description
1 polymer ?
#
loop_
_entity_poly.entity_id
_entity_poly.type
_entity_poly.pdbx_seq_one_letter_code
_entity_poly.pdbx_strand_id
1 'polypeptide(L)'
;MMEKRQADSQNTVVEDQDTWHELAIMDPVDKPHLVHKDSEDQEALLLNGAKHPEHRPLLVSFALEEFEFPSSVCLEEMPLFPQWHLPLKLMAILMALTFLYTFIRDVLQPFVSQSRSDFYKIPILVMNKTLPWTAISLLALVYLPGLLAALLQLYRGTKYSSFPGWLERWMSMRKQLGLLAFFLAALHAIYSLCYPMRRSYRYKLLNWAYQQVQQNQEDSWVADDVWRMEIYVSLGIMGLGLLALLAISSLPSISDTLNWREFTWMQLLTGLLFVYLSSGPSVLQRSLGYAALVLCTAHALVYGWRKWVEPKHYVWYTPPSFILASLLPATVLLVKAVLLLPCLDRRLGQIRRGWESPRPPRGRGVTEKDSL
;
A
#
# COMPACT_ATOMS: atom_id res chain seq x y z
N MET A 1 -44.76 -28.31 59.36
CA MET A 1 -43.43 -27.67 59.21
C MET A 1 -43.69 -26.20 58.90
N MET A 2 -43.60 -25.28 59.88
CA MET A 2 -42.36 -24.69 60.43
C MET A 2 -41.50 -24.02 59.35
N GLU A 3 -41.03 -22.78 59.50
CA GLU A 3 -41.44 -21.64 60.35
C GLU A 3 -40.76 -20.35 59.80
N LYS A 4 -41.26 -19.16 60.20
CA LYS A 4 -40.55 -17.89 60.51
C LYS A 4 -39.09 -17.60 60.03
N ARG A 5 -38.59 -16.35 59.90
CA ARG A 5 -39.07 -14.93 59.83
C ARG A 5 -37.80 -14.04 59.93
N GLN A 6 -37.77 -12.86 59.30
CA GLN A 6 -36.87 -11.72 59.64
C GLN A 6 -35.33 -11.94 59.51
N ALA A 7 -34.48 -10.92 59.29
CA ALA A 7 -34.65 -9.51 58.93
C ALA A 7 -33.33 -8.96 58.31
N ASP A 8 -33.40 -7.76 57.71
CA ASP A 8 -32.40 -6.67 57.59
C ASP A 8 -30.88 -7.02 57.43
N SER A 9 -30.12 -6.37 56.54
CA SER A 9 -30.06 -4.91 56.42
C SER A 9 -29.55 -4.37 55.07
N GLN A 10 -29.64 -3.04 55.00
CA GLN A 10 -29.15 -2.10 53.98
C GLN A 10 -27.80 -2.42 53.33
N ASN A 11 -27.68 -2.22 52.01
CA ASN A 11 -27.02 -0.99 51.53
C ASN A 11 -27.31 -0.66 50.06
N THR A 12 -27.75 0.58 49.84
CA THR A 12 -27.83 1.25 48.54
C THR A 12 -26.65 2.20 48.38
N VAL A 13 -25.79 1.95 47.38
CA VAL A 13 -24.76 2.88 46.88
C VAL A 13 -24.71 2.58 45.37
N VAL A 14 -25.24 3.41 44.46
CA VAL A 14 -24.87 4.80 44.09
C VAL A 14 -23.48 4.86 43.46
N GLU A 15 -23.39 5.62 42.36
CA GLU A 15 -22.24 6.04 41.55
C GLU A 15 -20.83 5.56 41.93
N ASP A 16 -20.07 5.17 40.90
CA ASP A 16 -18.71 5.73 40.81
C ASP A 16 -18.37 6.08 39.36
N GLN A 17 -18.38 7.39 39.12
CA GLN A 17 -17.89 8.04 37.91
C GLN A 17 -16.45 8.51 38.19
N ASP A 18 -15.63 8.61 37.15
CA ASP A 18 -14.36 9.37 37.17
C ASP A 18 -13.20 8.85 38.06
N THR A 19 -12.22 8.23 37.40
CA THR A 19 -10.81 8.24 37.85
C THR A 19 -9.91 8.85 36.77
N TRP A 20 -10.03 10.18 36.64
CA TRP A 20 -9.09 11.04 35.90
C TRP A 20 -8.59 12.18 36.79
N HIS A 21 -7.77 11.85 37.80
CA HIS A 21 -7.06 12.88 38.58
C HIS A 21 -5.60 12.50 38.87
N GLU A 22 -4.71 13.00 38.02
CA GLU A 22 -3.36 13.40 38.42
C GLU A 22 -2.90 14.54 37.50
N LEU A 23 -2.96 15.78 37.99
CA LEU A 23 -1.97 16.85 37.73
C LEU A 23 -2.31 18.15 38.48
N ALA A 24 -1.45 18.44 39.47
CA ALA A 24 -1.03 19.76 39.97
C ALA A 24 -2.06 20.83 40.40
N ILE A 25 -1.95 21.18 41.68
CA ILE A 25 -2.56 22.33 42.38
C ILE A 25 -1.74 23.62 42.13
N MET A 26 -2.40 24.78 41.98
CA MET A 26 -2.07 26.05 42.68
C MET A 26 -3.09 27.18 42.35
N ASP A 27 -3.16 28.17 43.26
CA ASP A 27 -4.32 29.04 43.56
C ASP A 27 -4.54 30.31 42.68
N PRO A 28 -5.69 31.02 42.82
CA PRO A 28 -6.14 32.11 41.92
C PRO A 28 -5.93 33.54 42.50
N VAL A 29 -6.59 34.55 41.85
CA VAL A 29 -6.61 36.03 42.10
C VAL A 29 -5.47 36.75 41.35
N ASP A 30 -5.68 37.72 40.44
CA ASP A 30 -6.57 38.90 40.48
C ASP A 30 -7.24 39.32 39.13
N LYS A 31 -8.25 40.21 39.22
CA LYS A 31 -8.82 41.07 38.15
C LYS A 31 -8.74 42.54 38.66
N PRO A 32 -8.54 43.59 37.83
CA PRO A 32 -9.52 44.05 36.81
C PRO A 32 -8.80 44.60 35.53
N HIS A 33 -9.36 45.34 34.55
CA HIS A 33 -10.64 46.04 34.31
C HIS A 33 -11.10 45.84 32.83
N LEU A 34 -12.23 46.44 32.45
CA LEU A 34 -12.66 46.70 31.06
C LEU A 34 -13.02 48.18 30.90
N VAL A 35 -12.58 48.84 29.82
CA VAL A 35 -13.13 50.12 29.35
C VAL A 35 -13.21 50.09 27.82
N HIS A 36 -14.43 50.28 27.29
CA HIS A 36 -14.67 50.58 25.88
C HIS A 36 -14.23 52.03 25.59
N LYS A 37 -13.59 52.29 24.44
CA LYS A 37 -13.88 53.53 23.70
C LYS A 37 -13.61 53.44 22.19
N ASP A 38 -14.70 53.66 21.46
CA ASP A 38 -14.94 54.30 20.16
C ASP A 38 -14.13 53.93 18.91
N SER A 39 -14.89 53.65 17.87
CA SER A 39 -14.49 53.52 16.46
C SER A 39 -14.84 54.81 15.70
N GLU A 40 -13.84 55.54 15.24
CA GLU A 40 -13.88 56.51 14.13
C GLU A 40 -12.42 56.84 13.74
N ASP A 41 -12.18 57.62 12.68
CA ASP A 41 -10.85 58.04 12.19
C ASP A 41 -9.95 56.98 11.49
N GLN A 42 -10.47 56.25 10.50
CA GLN A 42 -9.63 55.52 9.53
C GLN A 42 -9.92 55.83 8.04
N GLU A 43 -10.46 57.01 7.73
CA GLU A 43 -10.80 57.43 6.35
C GLU A 43 -10.39 58.89 6.03
N ALA A 44 -9.13 59.27 6.30
CA ALA A 44 -8.67 60.64 5.98
C ALA A 44 -7.13 60.80 5.79
N LEU A 45 -6.45 59.91 5.03
CA LEU A 45 -5.04 60.15 4.66
C LEU A 45 -4.56 59.48 3.35
N LEU A 46 -5.43 59.42 2.34
CA LEU A 46 -5.04 59.20 0.95
C LEU A 46 -5.23 60.49 0.15
N LEU A 47 -4.23 61.37 0.13
CA LEU A 47 -3.95 62.33 -0.96
C LEU A 47 -2.65 63.12 -0.72
N ASN A 48 -1.91 63.35 -1.82
CA ASN A 48 -0.76 64.24 -1.99
C ASN A 48 0.63 63.81 -1.45
N GLY A 49 1.60 63.68 -2.35
CA GLY A 49 3.04 63.59 -2.03
C GLY A 49 3.84 62.86 -3.11
N ALA A 50 4.55 63.60 -3.98
CA ALA A 50 5.28 63.02 -5.11
C ALA A 50 6.80 63.23 -5.03
N LYS A 51 7.54 62.33 -5.72
CA LYS A 51 8.94 62.40 -6.20
C LYS A 51 10.12 61.96 -5.30
N HIS A 52 10.92 61.05 -5.89
CA HIS A 52 12.39 60.87 -5.79
C HIS A 52 13.00 60.09 -4.59
N PRO A 53 14.22 59.52 -4.71
CA PRO A 53 14.40 58.17 -5.27
C PRO A 53 15.13 57.16 -4.35
N GLU A 54 15.38 55.97 -4.90
CA GLU A 54 16.04 54.78 -4.35
C GLU A 54 17.18 54.96 -3.33
N HIS A 55 17.12 54.13 -2.29
CA HIS A 55 18.29 53.43 -1.75
C HIS A 55 17.93 51.94 -1.52
N ARG A 56 18.74 51.03 -2.08
CA ARG A 56 18.58 49.57 -1.94
C ARG A 56 18.81 49.11 -0.48
N PRO A 57 18.31 47.92 -0.10
CA PRO A 57 19.26 46.81 -0.06
C PRO A 57 18.75 45.48 -0.64
N LEU A 58 19.73 44.69 -1.07
CA LEU A 58 19.65 43.29 -1.49
C LEU A 58 18.73 42.41 -0.63
N LEU A 59 17.56 42.05 -1.16
CA LEU A 59 16.88 40.80 -0.82
C LEU A 59 16.49 40.07 -2.11
N VAL A 60 17.39 39.18 -2.52
CA VAL A 60 17.14 37.94 -3.25
C VAL A 60 15.87 37.95 -4.12
N SER A 61 15.94 38.66 -5.25
CA SER A 61 15.14 38.31 -6.41
C SER A 61 15.68 37.00 -6.98
N PHE A 62 15.37 35.88 -6.30
CA PHE A 62 15.31 34.60 -6.97
C PHE A 62 14.08 34.67 -7.87
N ALA A 63 14.28 35.28 -9.04
CA ALA A 63 13.34 35.19 -10.13
C ALA A 63 13.26 33.69 -10.46
N LEU A 64 12.22 33.05 -9.94
CA LEU A 64 11.53 32.02 -10.72
C LEU A 64 11.31 32.67 -12.08
N GLU A 65 12.01 32.17 -13.10
CA GLU A 65 11.65 32.47 -14.48
C GLU A 65 10.17 32.10 -14.60
N GLU A 66 9.33 33.12 -14.72
CA GLU A 66 7.93 32.96 -15.06
C GLU A 66 7.96 32.29 -16.44
N PHE A 67 7.72 30.98 -16.43
CA PHE A 67 7.73 30.17 -17.63
C PHE A 67 6.68 30.77 -18.54
N GLU A 68 7.09 31.45 -19.62
CA GLU A 68 6.16 32.06 -20.57
C GLU A 68 5.34 30.94 -21.21
N PHE A 69 4.20 30.62 -20.59
CA PHE A 69 3.26 29.65 -21.12
C PHE A 69 2.79 30.19 -22.48
N PRO A 70 2.86 29.39 -23.56
CA PRO A 70 2.36 29.82 -24.85
C PRO A 70 0.92 30.31 -24.71
N SER A 71 0.53 31.37 -25.41
CA SER A 71 -0.82 31.99 -25.29
C SER A 71 -1.97 31.05 -25.69
N SER A 72 -1.67 29.84 -26.15
CA SER A 72 -2.58 28.73 -26.44
C SER A 72 -2.76 27.74 -25.28
N VAL A 73 -2.00 27.85 -24.18
CA VAL A 73 -2.10 26.98 -23.01
C VAL A 73 -2.91 27.68 -21.93
N CYS A 74 -4.23 27.49 -21.96
CA CYS A 74 -5.08 27.90 -20.85
C CYS A 74 -4.76 27.01 -19.63
N LEU A 75 -4.12 27.61 -18.61
CA LEU A 75 -3.79 26.91 -17.36
C LEU A 75 -5.05 26.35 -16.66
N GLU A 76 -6.19 27.01 -16.86
CA GLU A 76 -7.49 26.69 -16.27
C GLU A 76 -8.16 25.45 -16.89
N GLU A 77 -7.79 25.07 -18.12
CA GLU A 77 -8.28 23.86 -18.79
C GLU A 77 -7.41 22.61 -18.55
N MET A 78 -6.27 22.74 -17.85
CA MET A 78 -5.40 21.58 -17.61
C MET A 78 -6.05 20.57 -16.65
N PRO A 79 -6.24 19.30 -17.05
CA PRO A 79 -6.86 18.30 -16.19
C PRO A 79 -5.98 18.00 -14.97
N LEU A 80 -6.55 18.04 -13.77
CA LEU A 80 -5.83 17.81 -12.52
C LEU A 80 -5.42 16.34 -12.36
N PHE A 81 -4.13 16.04 -12.47
CA PHE A 81 -3.54 14.69 -12.34
C PHE A 81 -4.13 13.62 -13.31
N PRO A 82 -4.05 13.82 -14.65
CA PRO A 82 -4.79 13.00 -15.62
C PRO A 82 -4.35 11.53 -15.63
N GLN A 83 -3.07 11.28 -15.31
CA GLN A 83 -2.50 9.93 -15.22
C GLN A 83 -2.86 9.18 -13.92
N TRP A 84 -3.39 9.86 -12.90
CA TRP A 84 -3.66 9.29 -11.58
C TRP A 84 -5.11 8.88 -11.36
N HIS A 85 -6.08 9.45 -12.09
CA HIS A 85 -7.50 9.14 -11.89
C HIS A 85 -7.82 7.64 -11.95
N LEU A 86 -7.25 6.91 -12.92
CA LEU A 86 -7.50 5.47 -13.09
C LEU A 86 -6.80 4.62 -12.01
N PRO A 87 -5.50 4.81 -11.71
CA PRO A 87 -4.85 4.22 -10.53
C PRO A 87 -5.57 4.47 -9.20
N LEU A 88 -6.00 5.70 -8.93
CA LEU A 88 -6.69 6.06 -7.68
C LEU A 88 -8.07 5.42 -7.58
N LYS A 89 -8.87 5.42 -8.66
CA LYS A 89 -10.16 4.70 -8.71
C LYS A 89 -9.97 3.20 -8.48
N LEU A 90 -8.96 2.58 -9.11
CA LEU A 90 -8.64 1.17 -8.93
C LEU A 90 -8.22 0.86 -7.48
N MET A 91 -7.35 1.68 -6.89
CA MET A 91 -6.97 1.56 -5.48
C MET A 91 -8.18 1.67 -4.55
N ALA A 92 -9.06 2.66 -4.77
CA ALA A 92 -10.23 2.88 -3.93
C ALA A 92 -11.22 1.70 -4.01
N ILE A 93 -11.46 1.15 -5.20
CA ILE A 93 -12.30 -0.04 -5.41
C ILE A 93 -11.69 -1.27 -4.71
N LEU A 94 -10.39 -1.51 -4.87
CA LEU A 94 -9.70 -2.63 -4.21
C LEU A 94 -9.70 -2.48 -2.68
N MET A 95 -9.45 -1.29 -2.15
CA MET A 95 -9.58 -0.98 -0.71
C MET A 95 -11.00 -1.26 -0.22
N ALA A 96 -12.03 -0.78 -0.92
CA ALA A 96 -13.42 -0.98 -0.51
C ALA A 96 -13.83 -2.46 -0.50
N LEU A 97 -13.45 -3.24 -1.53
CA LEU A 97 -13.75 -4.67 -1.61
C LEU A 97 -13.03 -5.47 -0.52
N THR A 98 -11.73 -5.21 -0.32
CA THR A 98 -10.92 -5.91 0.70
C THR A 98 -11.30 -5.51 2.13
N PHE A 99 -11.73 -4.26 2.33
CA PHE A 99 -12.28 -3.77 3.59
C PHE A 99 -13.61 -4.45 3.89
N LEU A 100 -14.56 -4.43 2.96
CA LEU A 100 -15.88 -5.05 3.14
C LEU A 100 -15.77 -6.54 3.45
N TYR A 101 -14.95 -7.28 2.70
CA TYR A 101 -14.66 -8.69 2.96
C TYR A 101 -14.11 -8.93 4.38
N THR A 102 -13.13 -8.12 4.79
CA THR A 102 -12.48 -8.25 6.09
C THR A 102 -13.42 -7.85 7.23
N PHE A 103 -14.22 -6.79 7.06
CA PHE A 103 -15.24 -6.33 8.00
C PHE A 103 -16.33 -7.39 8.22
N ILE A 104 -16.88 -7.96 7.14
CA ILE A 104 -17.89 -9.03 7.20
C ILE A 104 -17.38 -10.20 8.06
N ARG A 105 -16.10 -10.53 7.94
CA ARG A 105 -15.53 -11.69 8.62
C ARG A 105 -14.98 -11.45 10.02
N ASP A 106 -14.30 -10.33 10.28
CA ASP A 106 -13.66 -10.07 11.58
C ASP A 106 -14.58 -9.38 12.60
N VAL A 107 -15.67 -8.76 12.12
CA VAL A 107 -16.59 -7.93 12.93
C VAL A 107 -18.04 -8.44 12.79
N LEU A 108 -18.58 -8.53 11.58
CA LEU A 108 -19.99 -8.90 11.39
C LEU A 108 -20.26 -10.36 11.76
N GLN A 109 -19.40 -11.32 11.38
CA GLN A 109 -19.62 -12.72 11.72
C GLN A 109 -19.57 -13.01 13.23
N PRO A 110 -18.59 -12.53 14.02
CA PRO A 110 -18.61 -12.67 15.48
C PRO A 110 -19.81 -11.98 16.14
N PHE A 111 -20.24 -10.84 15.59
CA PHE A 111 -21.44 -10.15 16.05
C PHE A 111 -22.71 -10.98 15.83
N VAL A 112 -22.91 -11.52 14.62
CA VAL A 112 -24.09 -12.33 14.27
C VAL A 112 -24.09 -13.71 14.95
N SER A 113 -22.92 -14.36 15.07
CA SER A 113 -22.83 -15.76 15.51
C SER A 113 -22.62 -15.93 17.02
N GLN A 114 -22.10 -14.90 17.71
CA GLN A 114 -21.69 -14.98 19.12
C GLN A 114 -22.15 -13.76 19.94
N SER A 115 -22.93 -12.84 19.35
CA SER A 115 -23.38 -11.58 19.97
C SER A 115 -22.24 -10.72 20.57
N ARG A 116 -21.01 -10.87 20.05
CA ARG A 116 -19.83 -10.13 20.55
C ARG A 116 -19.58 -8.85 19.74
N SER A 117 -19.60 -7.71 20.44
CA SER A 117 -19.38 -6.38 19.86
C SER A 117 -17.89 -6.04 19.65
N ASP A 118 -17.27 -6.67 18.67
CA ASP A 118 -15.83 -6.51 18.35
C ASP A 118 -15.52 -5.26 17.47
N PHE A 119 -16.38 -4.24 17.48
CA PHE A 119 -16.27 -3.04 16.60
C PHE A 119 -14.98 -2.23 16.78
N TYR A 120 -14.34 -2.27 17.95
CA TYR A 120 -13.02 -1.65 18.19
C TYR A 120 -11.91 -2.18 17.27
N LYS A 121 -12.11 -3.31 16.59
CA LYS A 121 -11.18 -3.84 15.58
C LYS A 121 -11.14 -3.00 14.31
N ILE A 122 -12.19 -2.24 13.98
CA ILE A 122 -12.32 -1.55 12.68
C ILE A 122 -11.15 -0.58 12.40
N PRO A 123 -10.79 0.35 13.31
CA PRO A 123 -9.84 1.41 12.95
C PRO A 123 -8.43 0.90 12.67
N ILE A 124 -7.97 -0.15 13.37
CA ILE A 124 -6.57 -0.64 13.24
C ILE A 124 -6.49 -2.08 12.74
N LEU A 125 -7.27 -3.03 13.25
CA LEU A 125 -7.11 -4.45 12.88
C LEU A 125 -7.67 -4.75 11.49
N VAL A 126 -8.86 -4.22 11.16
CA VAL A 126 -9.45 -4.37 9.81
C VAL A 126 -8.62 -3.58 8.80
N MET A 127 -8.25 -2.34 9.12
CA MET A 127 -7.40 -1.51 8.25
C MET A 127 -6.04 -2.17 7.97
N ASN A 128 -5.35 -2.72 8.99
CA ASN A 128 -4.06 -3.39 8.79
C ASN A 128 -4.12 -4.76 8.10
N LYS A 129 -5.32 -5.26 7.73
CA LYS A 129 -5.50 -6.38 6.79
C LYS A 129 -5.85 -5.90 5.38
N THR A 130 -6.59 -4.80 5.29
CA THR A 130 -7.02 -4.15 4.04
C THR A 130 -5.83 -3.52 3.30
N LEU A 131 -4.99 -2.76 4.02
CA LEU A 131 -3.80 -2.08 3.48
C LEU A 131 -2.81 -3.03 2.78
N PRO A 132 -2.27 -4.09 3.43
CA PRO A 132 -1.30 -4.98 2.78
C PRO A 132 -1.90 -5.76 1.61
N TRP A 133 -3.18 -6.16 1.71
CA TRP A 133 -3.87 -6.86 0.61
C TRP A 133 -3.98 -5.96 -0.62
N THR A 134 -4.42 -4.70 -0.45
CA THR A 134 -4.47 -3.78 -1.59
C THR A 134 -3.07 -3.43 -2.10
N ALA A 135 -2.10 -3.21 -1.22
CA ALA A 135 -0.70 -2.95 -1.60
C ALA A 135 -0.10 -4.05 -2.48
N ILE A 136 -0.18 -5.32 -2.04
CA ILE A 136 0.38 -6.45 -2.81
C ILE A 136 -0.40 -6.73 -4.11
N SER A 137 -1.71 -6.44 -4.11
CA SER A 137 -2.54 -6.53 -5.32
C SER A 137 -2.15 -5.49 -6.36
N LEU A 138 -2.00 -4.22 -5.95
CA LEU A 138 -1.52 -3.14 -6.84
C LEU A 138 -0.11 -3.45 -7.35
N LEU A 139 0.79 -3.95 -6.49
CA LEU A 139 2.14 -4.37 -6.89
C LEU A 139 2.10 -5.49 -7.94
N ALA A 140 1.25 -6.50 -7.78
CA ALA A 140 1.07 -7.54 -8.79
C ALA A 140 0.53 -6.97 -10.13
N LEU A 141 -0.38 -5.99 -10.08
CA LEU A 141 -0.92 -5.30 -11.25
C LEU A 141 0.09 -4.37 -11.96
N VAL A 142 1.24 -4.04 -11.34
CA VAL A 142 2.37 -3.38 -12.03
C VAL A 142 3.05 -4.35 -13.01
N TYR A 143 3.20 -5.62 -12.62
CA TYR A 143 3.98 -6.61 -13.39
C TYR A 143 3.13 -7.44 -14.37
N LEU A 144 1.88 -7.72 -14.03
CA LEU A 144 0.94 -8.48 -14.85
C LEU A 144 0.81 -8.01 -16.32
N PRO A 145 0.66 -6.71 -16.66
CA PRO A 145 0.56 -6.30 -18.07
C PRO A 145 1.84 -6.57 -18.86
N GLY A 146 3.01 -6.55 -18.20
CA GLY A 146 4.28 -6.94 -18.81
C GLY A 146 4.37 -8.43 -19.15
N LEU A 147 3.71 -9.29 -18.36
CA LEU A 147 3.58 -10.73 -18.65
C LEU A 147 2.58 -10.97 -19.78
N LEU A 148 1.42 -10.30 -19.75
CA LEU A 148 0.42 -10.38 -20.83
C LEU A 148 1.00 -9.92 -22.17
N ALA A 149 1.79 -8.83 -22.19
CA ALA A 149 2.51 -8.38 -23.37
C ALA A 149 3.50 -9.43 -23.89
N ALA A 150 4.24 -10.12 -23.00
CA ALA A 150 5.18 -11.17 -23.39
C ALA A 150 4.47 -12.43 -23.94
N LEU A 151 3.35 -12.84 -23.32
CA LEU A 151 2.51 -13.93 -23.82
C LEU A 151 1.90 -13.59 -25.18
N LEU A 152 1.45 -12.35 -25.39
CA LEU A 152 0.91 -11.90 -26.66
C LEU A 152 1.99 -11.84 -27.76
N GLN A 153 3.22 -11.42 -27.43
CA GLN A 153 4.39 -11.50 -28.33
C GLN A 153 4.69 -12.94 -28.73
N LEU A 154 4.69 -13.89 -27.79
CA LEU A 154 4.87 -15.32 -28.09
C LEU A 154 3.73 -15.91 -28.93
N TYR A 155 2.48 -15.52 -28.65
CA TYR A 155 1.30 -16.00 -29.37
C TYR A 155 1.27 -15.50 -30.82
N ARG A 156 1.56 -14.21 -31.04
CA ARG A 156 1.63 -13.59 -32.37
C ARG A 156 2.89 -13.98 -33.14
N GLY A 157 4.00 -14.23 -32.44
CA GLY A 157 5.27 -14.60 -33.04
C GLY A 157 6.01 -13.44 -33.71
N THR A 158 5.66 -12.19 -33.39
CA THR A 158 6.31 -10.97 -33.91
C THR A 158 6.25 -9.86 -32.85
N LYS A 159 7.20 -8.92 -32.90
CA LYS A 159 7.21 -7.70 -32.07
C LYS A 159 6.52 -6.49 -32.73
N TYR A 160 6.26 -6.53 -34.04
CA TYR A 160 5.81 -5.38 -34.83
C TYR A 160 4.29 -5.17 -34.78
N SER A 161 3.55 -6.07 -34.13
CA SER A 161 2.09 -5.99 -33.99
C SER A 161 1.69 -5.18 -32.75
N SER A 162 1.02 -4.05 -32.96
CA SER A 162 0.55 -3.12 -31.92
C SER A 162 -0.24 -3.81 -30.80
N PHE A 163 -0.02 -3.39 -29.56
CA PHE A 163 -0.79 -3.89 -28.42
C PHE A 163 -2.25 -3.39 -28.49
N PRO A 164 -3.22 -4.13 -27.91
CA PRO A 164 -4.56 -3.59 -27.70
C PRO A 164 -4.51 -2.34 -26.82
N GLY A 165 -5.29 -1.30 -27.15
CA GLY A 165 -5.23 -0.01 -26.45
C GLY A 165 -5.48 -0.06 -24.94
N TRP A 166 -6.25 -1.05 -24.45
CA TRP A 166 -6.42 -1.28 -23.01
C TRP A 166 -5.12 -1.72 -22.32
N LEU A 167 -4.30 -2.52 -22.99
CA LEU A 167 -3.02 -3.03 -22.46
C LEU A 167 -1.96 -1.93 -22.49
N GLU A 168 -1.96 -1.10 -23.53
CA GLU A 168 -1.10 0.07 -23.63
C GLU A 168 -1.41 1.10 -22.52
N ARG A 169 -2.70 1.43 -22.32
CA ARG A 169 -3.14 2.32 -21.24
C ARG A 169 -2.83 1.76 -19.84
N TRP A 170 -2.84 0.45 -19.66
CA TRP A 170 -2.40 -0.18 -18.41
C TRP A 170 -0.86 -0.17 -18.26
N MET A 171 -0.12 -0.36 -19.36
CA MET A 171 1.35 -0.30 -19.35
C MET A 171 1.90 1.10 -19.04
N SER A 172 1.17 2.18 -19.36
CA SER A 172 1.58 3.55 -19.03
C SER A 172 1.35 3.91 -17.55
N MET A 173 0.26 3.43 -16.92
CA MET A 173 -0.07 3.73 -15.52
C MET A 173 0.72 2.92 -14.46
N ARG A 174 1.72 2.13 -14.87
CA ARG A 174 2.51 1.26 -13.98
C ARG A 174 3.30 2.03 -12.90
N LYS A 175 3.78 3.24 -13.21
CA LYS A 175 4.53 4.07 -12.24
C LYS A 175 3.63 4.47 -11.06
N GLN A 176 2.43 4.94 -11.38
CA GLN A 176 1.42 5.37 -10.42
C GLN A 176 0.94 4.19 -9.57
N LEU A 177 0.67 3.02 -10.18
CA LEU A 177 0.33 1.80 -9.43
C LEU A 177 1.43 1.39 -8.44
N GLY A 178 2.70 1.45 -8.84
CA GLY A 178 3.84 1.12 -7.98
C GLY A 178 3.98 2.09 -6.80
N LEU A 179 3.78 3.39 -7.03
CA LEU A 179 3.80 4.42 -5.99
C LEU A 179 2.64 4.25 -4.99
N LEU A 180 1.43 3.97 -5.46
CA LEU A 180 0.29 3.67 -4.58
C LEU A 180 0.51 2.38 -3.78
N ALA A 181 1.08 1.34 -4.39
CA ALA A 181 1.46 0.10 -3.69
C ALA A 181 2.48 0.36 -2.58
N PHE A 182 3.52 1.16 -2.85
CA PHE A 182 4.51 1.57 -1.83
C PHE A 182 3.88 2.39 -0.70
N PHE A 183 3.02 3.37 -1.02
CA PHE A 183 2.32 4.17 -0.02
C PHE A 183 1.48 3.31 0.94
N LEU A 184 0.68 2.38 0.41
CA LEU A 184 -0.12 1.46 1.23
C LEU A 184 0.76 0.47 2.02
N ALA A 185 1.91 0.05 1.48
CA ALA A 185 2.87 -0.78 2.20
C ALA A 185 3.55 -0.03 3.36
N ALA A 186 3.88 1.25 3.18
CA ALA A 186 4.41 2.11 4.24
C ALA A 186 3.37 2.35 5.35
N LEU A 187 2.10 2.62 4.99
CA LEU A 187 1.01 2.68 5.96
C LEU A 187 0.83 1.35 6.70
N HIS A 188 0.86 0.21 6.00
CA HIS A 188 0.80 -1.11 6.62
C HIS A 188 1.96 -1.34 7.63
N ALA A 189 3.17 -0.90 7.31
CA ALA A 189 4.30 -0.98 8.23
C ALA A 189 4.07 -0.15 9.49
N ILE A 190 3.63 1.11 9.37
CA ILE A 190 3.28 1.98 10.50
C ILE A 190 2.18 1.35 11.35
N TYR A 191 1.07 0.93 10.73
CA TYR A 191 -0.05 0.28 11.43
C TYR A 191 0.37 -1.00 12.15
N SER A 192 1.33 -1.75 11.62
CA SER A 192 1.89 -2.96 12.23
C SER A 192 2.81 -2.64 13.41
N LEU A 193 3.71 -1.67 13.27
CA LEU A 193 4.59 -1.20 14.36
C LEU A 193 3.81 -0.61 15.54
N CYS A 194 2.62 -0.05 15.31
CA CYS A 194 1.73 0.43 16.36
C CYS A 194 0.99 -0.69 17.14
N TYR A 195 1.12 -1.98 16.79
CA TYR A 195 0.40 -3.08 17.47
C TYR A 195 0.56 -3.11 19.00
N PRO A 196 1.78 -3.06 19.58
CA PRO A 196 2.00 -3.11 21.03
C PRO A 196 1.59 -1.83 21.77
N MET A 197 1.50 -0.69 21.07
CA MET A 197 1.12 0.60 21.68
C MET A 197 -0.36 0.63 22.12
N ARG A 198 -1.22 -0.19 21.50
CA ARG A 198 -2.68 -0.16 21.72
C ARG A 198 -3.07 -0.68 23.10
N ARG A 199 -3.97 0.04 23.79
CA ARG A 199 -4.61 -0.42 25.04
C ARG A 199 -5.22 -1.82 24.92
N SER A 200 -5.88 -2.13 23.81
CA SER A 200 -6.47 -3.46 23.54
C SER A 200 -5.46 -4.60 23.44
N TYR A 201 -4.19 -4.33 23.12
CA TYR A 201 -3.12 -5.32 23.18
C TYR A 201 -2.59 -5.47 24.61
N ARG A 202 -2.39 -4.37 25.33
CA ARG A 202 -1.97 -4.37 26.74
C ARG A 202 -2.93 -5.18 27.63
N TYR A 203 -4.25 -4.98 27.51
CA TYR A 203 -5.23 -5.77 28.25
C TYR A 203 -5.21 -7.27 27.89
N LYS A 204 -4.95 -7.63 26.62
CA LYS A 204 -4.80 -9.03 26.23
C LYS A 204 -3.55 -9.66 26.83
N LEU A 205 -2.43 -8.94 26.80
CA LEU A 205 -1.17 -9.39 27.41
C LEU A 205 -1.33 -9.62 28.92
N LEU A 206 -1.99 -8.69 29.62
CA LEU A 206 -2.25 -8.82 31.06
C LEU A 206 -3.17 -10.04 31.36
N ASN A 207 -4.22 -10.23 30.57
CA ASN A 207 -5.12 -11.38 30.72
C ASN A 207 -4.40 -12.71 30.44
N TRP A 208 -3.50 -12.76 29.46
CA TRP A 208 -2.68 -13.95 29.17
C TRP A 208 -1.70 -14.24 30.30
N ALA A 209 -1.00 -13.22 30.83
CA ALA A 209 -0.10 -13.38 31.97
C ALA A 209 -0.85 -13.88 33.22
N TYR A 210 -2.02 -13.32 33.52
CA TYR A 210 -2.87 -13.77 34.63
C TYR A 210 -3.32 -15.24 34.44
N GLN A 211 -3.74 -15.61 33.23
CA GLN A 211 -4.13 -17.00 32.91
C GLN A 211 -2.95 -17.98 33.01
N GLN A 212 -1.75 -17.58 32.57
CA GLN A 212 -0.54 -18.38 32.67
C GLN A 212 -0.19 -18.70 34.15
N VAL A 213 -0.22 -17.67 35.01
CA VAL A 213 0.00 -17.83 36.46
C VAL A 213 -1.08 -18.71 37.08
N GLN A 214 -2.36 -18.50 36.72
CA GLN A 214 -3.48 -19.33 37.22
C GLN A 214 -3.36 -20.81 36.80
N GLN A 215 -2.66 -21.11 35.70
CA GLN A 215 -2.40 -22.47 35.22
C GLN A 215 -1.07 -23.06 35.74
N ASN A 216 -0.33 -22.33 36.58
CA ASN A 216 1.02 -22.70 37.05
C ASN A 216 1.99 -23.06 35.90
N GLN A 217 1.86 -22.39 34.75
CA GLN A 217 2.73 -22.63 33.60
C GLN A 217 3.96 -21.70 33.69
N GLU A 218 5.13 -22.27 34.00
CA GLU A 218 6.38 -21.51 34.14
C GLU A 218 6.87 -20.92 32.81
N ASP A 219 6.90 -21.72 31.75
CA ASP A 219 7.36 -21.31 30.41
C ASP A 219 6.22 -21.33 29.38
N SER A 220 6.05 -20.22 28.66
CA SER A 220 5.10 -20.05 27.55
C SER A 220 5.78 -19.92 26.18
N TRP A 221 7.07 -20.24 26.08
CA TRP A 221 7.84 -20.25 24.83
C TRP A 221 7.34 -21.30 23.83
N VAL A 222 6.92 -20.85 22.65
CA VAL A 222 6.52 -21.71 21.53
C VAL A 222 7.43 -21.46 20.34
N ALA A 223 8.46 -22.29 20.19
CA ALA A 223 9.51 -22.11 19.18
C ALA A 223 8.96 -21.99 17.74
N ASP A 224 7.92 -22.77 17.37
CA ASP A 224 7.28 -22.73 16.04
C ASP A 224 6.64 -21.35 15.74
N ASP A 225 6.01 -20.73 16.75
CA ASP A 225 5.39 -19.41 16.63
C ASP A 225 6.45 -18.29 16.56
N VAL A 226 7.55 -18.43 17.31
CA VAL A 226 8.69 -17.49 17.29
C VAL A 226 9.39 -17.52 15.92
N TRP A 227 9.79 -18.71 15.44
CA TRP A 227 10.42 -18.85 14.11
C TRP A 227 9.55 -18.28 13.00
N ARG A 228 8.23 -18.52 13.04
CA ARG A 228 7.29 -17.91 12.09
C ARG A 228 7.35 -16.38 12.16
N MET A 229 7.26 -15.80 13.36
CA MET A 229 7.26 -14.36 13.59
C MET A 229 8.52 -13.69 13.01
N GLU A 230 9.71 -14.17 13.42
CA GLU A 230 10.99 -13.59 13.00
C GLU A 230 11.17 -13.65 11.47
N ILE A 231 10.86 -14.79 10.85
CA ILE A 231 11.01 -14.97 9.40
C ILE A 231 10.09 -14.03 8.62
N TYR A 232 8.78 -14.00 8.91
CA TYR A 232 7.89 -13.16 8.10
C TYR A 232 8.12 -11.67 8.36
N VAL A 233 8.47 -11.26 9.57
CA VAL A 233 8.77 -9.84 9.88
C VAL A 233 10.02 -9.40 9.11
N SER A 234 11.10 -10.20 9.13
CA SER A 234 12.32 -9.93 8.36
C SER A 234 12.05 -9.81 6.85
N LEU A 235 11.31 -10.78 6.26
CA LEU A 235 10.90 -10.72 4.85
C LEU A 235 10.07 -9.47 4.52
N GLY A 236 9.22 -9.01 5.44
CA GLY A 236 8.43 -7.79 5.29
C GLY A 236 9.29 -6.53 5.27
N ILE A 237 10.29 -6.45 6.18
CA ILE A 237 11.24 -5.33 6.24
C ILE A 237 12.09 -5.29 4.96
N MET A 238 12.63 -6.42 4.52
CA MET A 238 13.41 -6.50 3.28
C MET A 238 12.55 -6.11 2.06
N GLY A 239 11.32 -6.62 1.97
CA GLY A 239 10.38 -6.28 0.89
C GLY A 239 10.05 -4.78 0.85
N LEU A 240 9.78 -4.17 2.00
CA LEU A 240 9.56 -2.73 2.11
C LEU A 240 10.80 -1.92 1.72
N GLY A 241 12.00 -2.37 2.10
CA GLY A 241 13.26 -1.76 1.69
C GLY A 241 13.45 -1.75 0.16
N LEU A 242 13.15 -2.86 -0.51
CA LEU A 242 13.17 -2.90 -1.99
C LEU A 242 12.11 -1.98 -2.62
N LEU A 243 10.90 -1.90 -2.04
CA LEU A 243 9.87 -0.98 -2.52
C LEU A 243 10.27 0.49 -2.31
N ALA A 244 10.97 0.82 -1.21
CA ALA A 244 11.50 2.16 -0.97
C ALA A 244 12.57 2.55 -2.00
N LEU A 245 13.51 1.64 -2.31
CA LEU A 245 14.50 1.86 -3.38
C LEU A 245 13.81 2.08 -4.74
N LEU A 246 12.79 1.29 -5.06
CA LEU A 246 11.99 1.46 -6.28
C LEU A 246 11.26 2.82 -6.30
N ALA A 247 10.66 3.24 -5.18
CA ALA A 247 9.98 4.53 -5.07
C ALA A 247 10.95 5.72 -5.23
N ILE A 248 12.08 5.70 -4.54
CA ILE A 248 13.15 6.71 -4.64
C ILE A 248 13.67 6.79 -6.08
N SER A 249 13.97 5.66 -6.72
CA SER A 249 14.42 5.63 -8.12
C SER A 249 13.39 6.13 -9.14
N SER A 250 12.14 6.29 -8.74
CA SER A 250 11.07 6.79 -9.61
C SER A 250 10.94 8.33 -9.62
N LEU A 251 11.68 9.02 -8.74
CA LEU A 251 11.77 10.48 -8.71
C LEU A 251 12.53 10.97 -9.97
N PRO A 252 12.03 11.97 -10.72
CA PRO A 252 12.71 12.46 -11.92
C PRO A 252 14.17 12.87 -11.66
N SER A 253 14.41 13.62 -10.58
CA SER A 253 15.77 14.05 -10.15
C SER A 253 16.80 12.92 -9.98
N ILE A 254 16.36 11.69 -9.75
CA ILE A 254 17.22 10.49 -9.61
C ILE A 254 17.18 9.65 -10.90
N SER A 255 16.02 9.54 -11.53
CA SER A 255 15.83 8.82 -12.80
C SER A 255 16.58 9.45 -13.97
N ASP A 256 16.74 10.78 -13.95
CA ASP A 256 17.32 11.56 -15.05
C ASP A 256 18.82 11.82 -14.85
N THR A 257 19.35 11.58 -13.64
CA THR A 257 20.77 11.76 -13.29
C THR A 257 21.56 10.45 -13.26
N LEU A 258 20.93 9.32 -12.91
CA LEU A 258 21.63 8.03 -12.84
C LEU A 258 21.93 7.47 -14.24
N ASN A 259 23.21 7.37 -14.58
CA ASN A 259 23.62 6.67 -15.78
C ASN A 259 23.28 5.17 -15.62
N TRP A 260 22.96 4.47 -16.72
CA TRP A 260 22.43 3.11 -16.64
C TRP A 260 23.36 2.13 -15.89
N ARG A 261 24.68 2.37 -15.94
CA ARG A 261 25.69 1.61 -15.20
C ARG A 261 25.68 1.89 -13.69
N GLU A 262 25.34 3.09 -13.24
CA GLU A 262 25.33 3.47 -11.82
C GLU A 262 24.08 2.94 -11.13
N PHE A 263 22.93 3.01 -11.81
CA PHE A 263 21.71 2.27 -11.43
C PHE A 263 22.00 0.76 -11.28
N THR A 264 22.91 0.24 -12.10
CA THR A 264 23.36 -1.15 -12.06
C THR A 264 24.31 -1.46 -10.90
N TRP A 265 25.20 -0.53 -10.52
CA TRP A 265 26.14 -0.70 -9.41
C TRP A 265 25.49 -0.58 -8.02
N MET A 266 24.60 0.39 -7.81
CA MET A 266 23.80 0.50 -6.58
C MET A 266 22.98 -0.77 -6.28
N GLN A 267 22.63 -1.51 -7.33
CA GLN A 267 21.83 -2.73 -7.24
C GLN A 267 22.67 -4.02 -7.12
N LEU A 268 23.97 -3.99 -7.40
CA LEU A 268 24.88 -5.14 -7.22
C LEU A 268 25.35 -5.25 -5.76
N LEU A 269 25.50 -4.11 -5.08
CA LEU A 269 25.89 -4.01 -3.66
C LEU A 269 24.82 -4.50 -2.66
N THR A 270 23.55 -4.65 -3.08
CA THR A 270 22.43 -5.05 -2.21
C THR A 270 22.11 -6.55 -2.23
N GLY A 271 22.98 -7.37 -2.81
CA GLY A 271 23.07 -8.80 -2.46
C GLY A 271 22.11 -9.76 -3.18
N LEU A 272 22.30 -10.00 -4.47
CA LEU A 272 21.95 -11.29 -5.08
C LEU A 272 22.86 -11.66 -6.26
N LEU A 273 23.98 -12.32 -5.96
CA LEU A 273 24.96 -12.78 -6.95
C LEU A 273 24.40 -13.83 -7.94
N PHE A 274 23.23 -14.41 -7.66
CA PHE A 274 22.71 -15.61 -8.33
C PHE A 274 22.05 -15.40 -9.71
N VAL A 275 21.93 -14.15 -10.19
CA VAL A 275 21.25 -13.84 -11.47
C VAL A 275 22.17 -13.13 -12.47
N TYR A 276 23.46 -12.97 -12.15
CA TYR A 276 24.32 -11.99 -12.83
C TYR A 276 25.06 -12.45 -14.11
N LEU A 277 24.68 -13.60 -14.70
CA LEU A 277 25.13 -13.96 -16.05
C LEU A 277 23.95 -13.98 -17.03
N SER A 278 24.00 -13.06 -18.00
CA SER A 278 23.09 -12.89 -19.15
C SER A 278 21.79 -12.10 -18.92
N SER A 279 21.85 -10.76 -19.03
CA SER A 279 20.98 -9.91 -19.90
C SER A 279 21.03 -8.41 -19.52
N GLY A 280 20.89 -7.54 -20.53
CA GLY A 280 21.18 -6.09 -20.42
C GLY A 280 20.05 -5.14 -19.97
N PRO A 281 20.02 -3.89 -20.46
CA PRO A 281 19.52 -2.72 -19.70
C PRO A 281 18.10 -2.75 -19.17
N SER A 282 17.15 -3.32 -19.91
CA SER A 282 15.74 -3.33 -19.53
C SER A 282 15.38 -4.41 -18.49
N VAL A 283 16.35 -5.15 -17.96
CA VAL A 283 16.12 -6.28 -17.02
C VAL A 283 16.19 -5.83 -15.56
N LEU A 284 16.91 -4.77 -15.24
CA LEU A 284 17.34 -4.49 -13.86
C LEU A 284 16.22 -3.98 -12.92
N GLN A 285 15.48 -2.94 -13.33
CA GLN A 285 14.26 -2.48 -12.64
C GLN A 285 13.20 -3.59 -12.54
N ARG A 286 13.13 -4.47 -13.56
CA ARG A 286 12.25 -5.63 -13.54
C ARG A 286 12.72 -6.65 -12.49
N SER A 287 14.02 -6.89 -12.37
CA SER A 287 14.59 -7.83 -11.39
C SER A 287 14.29 -7.40 -9.95
N LEU A 288 14.54 -6.13 -9.59
CA LEU A 288 14.26 -5.62 -8.24
C LEU A 288 12.75 -5.64 -7.93
N GLY A 289 11.93 -5.29 -8.93
CA GLY A 289 10.48 -5.33 -8.82
C GLY A 289 9.91 -6.73 -8.58
N TYR A 290 10.38 -7.72 -9.34
CA TYR A 290 10.01 -9.12 -9.09
C TYR A 290 10.58 -9.64 -7.76
N ALA A 291 11.78 -9.23 -7.34
CA ALA A 291 12.33 -9.59 -6.03
C ALA A 291 11.49 -9.02 -4.88
N ALA A 292 11.06 -7.75 -4.96
CA ALA A 292 10.12 -7.15 -4.00
C ALA A 292 8.80 -7.91 -3.97
N LEU A 293 8.22 -8.25 -5.14
CA LEU A 293 7.01 -9.07 -5.22
C LEU A 293 7.19 -10.47 -4.60
N VAL A 294 8.33 -11.12 -4.80
CA VAL A 294 8.68 -12.40 -4.16
C VAL A 294 8.75 -12.26 -2.63
N LEU A 295 9.49 -11.27 -2.12
CA LEU A 295 9.63 -11.05 -0.67
C LEU A 295 8.29 -10.71 -0.01
N CYS A 296 7.50 -9.80 -0.60
CA CYS A 296 6.16 -9.47 -0.09
C CYS A 296 5.18 -10.66 -0.17
N THR A 297 5.29 -11.51 -1.20
CA THR A 297 4.48 -12.75 -1.28
C THR A 297 4.93 -13.74 -0.21
N ALA A 298 6.24 -13.98 -0.08
CA ALA A 298 6.80 -14.88 0.94
C ALA A 298 6.45 -14.44 2.36
N HIS A 299 6.51 -13.13 2.67
CA HIS A 299 6.01 -12.54 3.91
C HIS A 299 4.54 -12.96 4.20
N ALA A 300 3.65 -12.85 3.22
CA ALA A 300 2.25 -13.25 3.38
C ALA A 300 2.05 -14.78 3.49
N LEU A 301 2.83 -15.58 2.75
CA LEU A 301 2.77 -17.05 2.81
C LEU A 301 3.26 -17.59 4.17
N VAL A 302 4.40 -17.09 4.67
CA VAL A 302 4.98 -17.47 5.97
C VAL A 302 4.12 -16.98 7.12
N TYR A 303 3.50 -15.78 7.02
CA TYR A 303 2.45 -15.36 7.96
C TYR A 303 1.29 -16.37 8.04
N GLY A 304 0.98 -17.05 6.93
CA GLY A 304 -0.02 -18.11 6.85
C GLY A 304 0.36 -19.38 7.62
N TRP A 305 1.59 -19.88 7.50
CA TRP A 305 2.13 -21.05 8.23
C TRP A 305 1.17 -22.26 8.32
N ARG A 306 0.63 -22.60 9.50
CA ARG A 306 -0.37 -23.67 9.70
C ARG A 306 -1.81 -23.25 9.36
N LYS A 307 -2.10 -21.93 9.30
CA LYS A 307 -3.45 -21.36 9.08
C LYS A 307 -4.05 -21.67 7.71
N TRP A 308 -3.26 -22.20 6.78
CA TRP A 308 -3.71 -22.70 5.47
C TRP A 308 -4.62 -23.92 5.61
N VAL A 309 -4.27 -24.84 6.52
CA VAL A 309 -4.91 -26.16 6.68
C VAL A 309 -5.98 -26.15 7.78
N GLU A 310 -5.82 -25.30 8.80
CA GLU A 310 -6.68 -25.29 9.98
C GLU A 310 -8.13 -24.81 9.68
N PRO A 311 -9.16 -25.69 9.78
CA PRO A 311 -10.53 -25.35 9.39
C PRO A 311 -11.15 -24.20 10.19
N LYS A 312 -10.69 -23.99 11.45
CA LYS A 312 -11.12 -22.91 12.34
C LYS A 312 -10.99 -21.50 11.74
N HIS A 313 -10.18 -21.34 10.69
CA HIS A 313 -10.02 -20.07 10.00
C HIS A 313 -10.98 -19.87 8.82
N TYR A 314 -11.69 -20.89 8.36
CA TYR A 314 -12.67 -20.77 7.26
C TYR A 314 -14.04 -20.42 7.82
N VAL A 315 -14.35 -19.12 7.82
CA VAL A 315 -15.55 -18.57 8.47
C VAL A 315 -16.66 -18.46 7.43
N TRP A 316 -17.82 -19.10 7.66
CA TRP A 316 -18.91 -19.18 6.68
C TRP A 316 -18.43 -19.60 5.27
N TYR A 317 -17.58 -20.62 5.21
CA TYR A 317 -16.91 -21.10 3.98
C TYR A 317 -15.97 -20.09 3.29
N THR A 318 -15.79 -18.88 3.83
CA THR A 318 -14.89 -17.85 3.28
C THR A 318 -13.44 -18.04 3.78
N PRO A 319 -12.43 -18.00 2.88
CA PRO A 319 -11.03 -18.26 3.25
C PRO A 319 -10.36 -17.10 4.01
N PRO A 320 -9.24 -17.35 4.70
CA PRO A 320 -8.30 -16.32 5.14
C PRO A 320 -7.99 -15.23 4.11
N SER A 321 -8.10 -13.96 4.52
CA SER A 321 -7.81 -12.80 3.67
C SER A 321 -6.41 -12.87 3.04
N PHE A 322 -5.42 -13.44 3.75
CA PHE A 322 -4.07 -13.63 3.23
C PHE A 322 -3.98 -14.63 2.06
N ILE A 323 -4.87 -15.64 2.01
CA ILE A 323 -4.92 -16.61 0.89
C ILE A 323 -5.36 -15.90 -0.39
N LEU A 324 -6.43 -15.11 -0.30
CA LEU A 324 -6.92 -14.30 -1.41
C LEU A 324 -5.92 -13.21 -1.82
N ALA A 325 -5.26 -12.57 -0.86
CA ALA A 325 -4.21 -11.59 -1.11
C ALA A 325 -2.98 -12.18 -1.82
N SER A 326 -2.62 -13.43 -1.51
CA SER A 326 -1.45 -14.10 -2.11
C SER A 326 -1.74 -14.68 -3.49
N LEU A 327 -3.00 -14.92 -3.86
CA LEU A 327 -3.38 -15.60 -5.10
C LEU A 327 -2.93 -14.85 -6.35
N LEU A 328 -3.26 -13.56 -6.46
CA LEU A 328 -2.86 -12.74 -7.62
C LEU A 328 -1.32 -12.61 -7.75
N PRO A 329 -0.56 -12.22 -6.70
CA PRO A 329 0.91 -12.27 -6.71
C PRO A 329 1.49 -13.63 -7.10
N ALA A 330 0.96 -14.74 -6.54
CA ALA A 330 1.42 -16.09 -6.85
C ALA A 330 1.21 -16.45 -8.33
N THR A 331 0.07 -16.09 -8.94
CA THR A 331 -0.13 -16.31 -10.38
C THR A 331 0.83 -15.49 -11.24
N VAL A 332 1.11 -14.24 -10.88
CA VAL A 332 2.10 -13.38 -11.57
C VAL A 332 3.50 -14.01 -11.49
N LEU A 333 3.91 -14.49 -10.31
CA LEU A 333 5.20 -15.15 -10.11
C LEU A 333 5.29 -16.49 -10.84
N LEU A 334 4.23 -17.29 -10.86
CA LEU A 334 4.17 -18.57 -11.59
C LEU A 334 4.28 -18.35 -13.11
N VAL A 335 3.50 -17.43 -13.67
CA VAL A 335 3.59 -17.08 -15.11
C VAL A 335 4.98 -16.52 -15.45
N LYS A 336 5.57 -15.71 -14.55
CA LYS A 336 6.95 -15.23 -14.71
C LYS A 336 7.96 -16.38 -14.71
N ALA A 337 7.82 -17.37 -13.82
CA ALA A 337 8.69 -18.55 -13.77
C ALA A 337 8.57 -19.40 -15.05
N VAL A 338 7.35 -19.63 -15.55
CA VAL A 338 7.12 -20.33 -16.83
C VAL A 338 7.79 -19.57 -17.98
N LEU A 339 7.67 -18.24 -18.05
CA LEU A 339 8.32 -17.43 -19.09
C LEU A 339 9.85 -17.37 -18.97
N LEU A 340 10.44 -17.75 -17.83
CA LEU A 340 11.89 -17.89 -17.63
C LEU A 340 12.42 -19.28 -18.04
N LEU A 341 11.56 -20.24 -18.37
CA LEU A 341 12.00 -21.54 -18.89
C LEU A 341 12.80 -21.34 -20.18
N PRO A 342 13.96 -22.01 -20.36
CA PRO A 342 14.91 -21.69 -21.41
C PRO A 342 14.34 -21.79 -22.83
N CYS A 343 13.35 -22.66 -23.07
CA CYS A 343 12.66 -22.77 -24.35
C CYS A 343 11.82 -21.53 -24.69
N LEU A 344 11.13 -20.95 -23.70
CA LEU A 344 10.28 -19.78 -23.88
C LEU A 344 11.09 -18.49 -23.86
N ASP A 345 12.08 -18.37 -22.97
CA ASP A 345 12.94 -17.18 -22.90
C ASP A 345 13.80 -17.01 -24.16
N ARG A 346 14.41 -18.08 -24.68
CA ARG A 346 15.14 -18.04 -25.97
C ARG A 346 14.26 -17.56 -27.12
N ARG A 347 13.03 -18.10 -27.22
CA ARG A 347 12.07 -17.73 -28.28
C ARG A 347 11.59 -16.29 -28.14
N LEU A 348 11.30 -15.85 -26.92
CA LEU A 348 10.91 -14.47 -26.62
C LEU A 348 12.07 -13.49 -26.90
N GLY A 349 13.30 -13.90 -26.60
CA GLY A 349 14.53 -13.19 -26.95
C GLY A 349 14.72 -13.03 -28.46
N GLN A 350 14.49 -14.09 -29.24
CA GLN A 350 14.50 -14.05 -30.71
C GLN A 350 13.45 -13.07 -31.25
N ILE A 351 12.19 -13.15 -30.79
CA ILE A 351 11.11 -12.25 -31.23
C ILE A 351 11.46 -10.79 -30.93
N ARG A 352 12.02 -10.49 -29.75
CA ARG A 352 12.47 -9.13 -29.38
C ARG A 352 13.62 -8.63 -30.24
N ARG A 353 14.56 -9.51 -30.61
CA ARG A 353 15.63 -9.22 -31.59
C ARG A 353 15.11 -9.00 -33.02
N GLY A 354 13.86 -9.34 -33.31
CA GLY A 354 13.19 -9.08 -34.60
C GLY A 354 12.86 -10.33 -35.41
N TRP A 355 12.98 -11.53 -34.82
CA TRP A 355 12.54 -12.76 -35.47
C TRP A 355 11.01 -12.80 -35.59
N GLU A 356 10.53 -13.16 -36.77
CA GLU A 356 9.11 -13.40 -37.02
C GLU A 356 8.86 -14.91 -37.23
N SER A 357 7.77 -15.41 -36.64
CA SER A 357 7.36 -16.80 -36.82
C SER A 357 6.82 -16.99 -38.24
N PRO A 358 7.32 -17.97 -39.02
CA PRO A 358 6.76 -18.31 -40.32
C PRO A 358 5.43 -19.05 -40.15
N ARG A 359 4.37 -18.31 -39.81
CA ARG A 359 2.99 -18.76 -39.96
C ARG A 359 2.45 -18.19 -41.27
N PRO A 360 1.87 -19.02 -42.15
CA PRO A 360 1.17 -18.49 -43.31
C PRO A 360 0.02 -17.59 -42.85
N PRO A 361 -0.33 -16.52 -43.61
CA PRO A 361 -1.43 -15.65 -43.26
C PRO A 361 -2.72 -16.48 -43.18
N ARG A 362 -3.38 -16.46 -42.01
CA ARG A 362 -4.72 -17.06 -41.88
C ARG A 362 -5.62 -16.35 -42.89
N GLY A 363 -6.19 -17.15 -43.80
CA GLY A 363 -6.80 -16.66 -45.02
C GLY A 363 -7.74 -15.49 -44.80
N ARG A 364 -7.39 -14.34 -45.38
CA ARG A 364 -8.41 -13.37 -45.77
C ARG A 364 -9.08 -13.99 -46.98
N GLY A 365 -10.18 -14.70 -46.75
CA GLY A 365 -11.02 -15.24 -47.81
C GLY A 365 -11.61 -14.08 -48.59
N VAL A 366 -10.88 -13.59 -49.59
CA VAL A 366 -11.44 -12.73 -50.62
C VAL A 366 -12.29 -13.64 -51.47
N THR A 367 -13.60 -13.48 -51.34
CA THR A 367 -14.59 -14.18 -52.15
C THR A 367 -14.34 -13.86 -53.62
N GLU A 368 -14.01 -14.90 -54.37
CA GLU A 368 -14.01 -14.91 -55.83
C GLU A 368 -15.45 -14.71 -56.32
N LYS A 369 -15.81 -13.43 -56.53
CA LYS A 369 -16.99 -12.89 -57.20
C LYS A 369 -16.65 -11.42 -57.55
N ASP A 370 -16.84 -10.92 -58.76
CA ASP A 370 -17.63 -11.45 -59.88
C ASP A 370 -16.85 -11.43 -61.20
N SER A 371 -17.21 -12.35 -62.09
CA SER A 371 -16.93 -12.32 -63.51
C SER A 371 -18.15 -11.81 -64.27
N LEU A 372 -17.99 -10.73 -65.06
CA LEU A 372 -18.63 -10.47 -66.36
C LEU A 372 -18.05 -9.19 -66.99
#